data_AF-A0AB33QLD2-F1
#
_entry.id   AF-A0AB33QLD2-F1
#
_cell.length_a   1.000
_cell.length_b   1.000
_cell.length_c   1.000
_cell.angle_alpha   90.00
_cell.angle_beta   90.00
_cell.angle_gamma   90.00
#
_symmetry.space_group_name_H-M   'P 1'
#
loop_
_entity.id
_entity.type
_entity.pdbx_description
1 polymer ?
#
loop_
_entity_poly.entity_id
_entity_poly.type
_entity_poly.pdbx_seq_one_letter_code
_entity_poly.pdbx_strand_id
1 'polypeptide(L)' 'MKVSFKKWLVSLNEVALNELGIDEMLTHLDDELNIINGNECEQAILNNLIQIFKDSEYH' A
#
# COMPACT_ATOMS: atom_id res chain seq x y z
N MET A 1 10.67 -2.72 -3.91
CA MET A 1 9.24 -2.97 -4.23
C MET A 1 8.36 -1.75 -3.98
N LYS A 2 8.67 -0.97 -2.94
CA LYS A 2 7.95 0.26 -2.55
C LYS A 2 7.70 1.27 -3.67
N VAL A 3 8.66 1.48 -4.58
CA VAL A 3 8.51 2.38 -5.73
C VAL A 3 7.43 1.90 -6.71
N SER A 4 7.39 0.60 -7.01
CA SER A 4 6.37 0.00 -7.88
C SER A 4 4.99 0.07 -7.22
N PHE A 5 4.93 -0.25 -5.92
CA PHE A 5 3.70 -0.12 -5.13
C PHE A 5 3.16 1.31 -5.12
N LYS A 6 4.01 2.32 -4.93
CA LYS A 6 3.61 3.74 -5.04
C LYS A 6 2.97 4.04 -6.40
N LYS A 7 3.60 3.61 -7.49
CA LYS A 7 3.06 3.83 -8.85
C LYS A 7 1.72 3.12 -9.04
N TRP A 8 1.59 1.91 -8.51
CA TRP A 8 0.36 1.14 -8.55
C TRP A 8 -0.76 1.83 -7.74
N LEU A 9 -0.48 2.32 -6.53
CA LEU A 9 -1.44 3.10 -5.74
C LEU A 9 -1.89 4.37 -6.47
N VAL A 10 -0.98 5.07 -7.16
CA VAL A 10 -1.34 6.24 -7.99
C VAL A 10 -2.19 5.84 -9.20
N SER A 11 -2.02 4.62 -9.71
CA SER A 11 -2.82 4.10 -10.83
C SER A 11 -4.23 3.67 -10.40
N LEU A 12 -4.42 3.35 -9.11
CA LEU A 12 -5.74 3.14 -8.54
C LEU A 12 -6.42 4.51 -8.40
N ASN A 13 -7.38 4.76 -9.28
CA ASN A 13 -8.13 6.02 -9.32
C ASN A 13 -8.75 6.35 -7.93
N GLU A 14 -8.88 7.65 -7.62
CA GLU A 14 -9.11 8.34 -6.31
C GLU A 14 -9.88 7.62 -5.17
N VAL A 15 -10.70 6.61 -5.44
CA VAL A 15 -11.58 5.95 -4.48
C VAL A 15 -10.80 5.21 -3.37
N ALA A 16 -9.58 4.74 -3.63
CA ALA A 16 -8.77 4.02 -2.63
C ALA A 16 -7.97 4.94 -1.67
N LEU A 17 -7.89 6.24 -1.95
CA LEU A 17 -6.99 7.19 -1.26
C LEU A 17 -7.66 8.03 -0.17
N ASN A 18 -8.96 7.86 0.04
CA ASN A 18 -9.76 8.77 0.87
C ASN A 18 -9.62 8.57 2.39
N GLU A 19 -9.02 7.48 2.86
CA GLU A 19 -8.83 7.24 4.31
C GLU A 19 -7.37 7.37 4.77
N LEU A 20 -6.40 7.03 3.92
CA LEU A 20 -4.97 7.23 4.15
C LEU A 20 -4.32 7.77 2.87
N GLY A 21 -3.65 8.91 2.93
CA GLY A 21 -2.87 9.40 1.78
C GLY A 21 -1.73 8.44 1.42
N ILE A 22 -1.39 8.33 0.13
CA ILE A 22 -0.29 7.47 -0.36
C ILE A 22 0.99 7.68 0.44
N ASP A 23 1.36 8.94 0.71
CA ASP A 23 2.61 9.21 1.40
C ASP A 23 2.59 8.70 2.84
N GLU A 24 1.44 8.76 3.53
CA GLU A 24 1.27 8.19 4.88
C GLU A 24 1.34 6.66 4.85
N MET A 25 0.66 6.01 3.91
CA MET A 25 0.77 4.56 3.71
C MET A 25 2.22 4.13 3.50
N LEU A 26 3.00 4.93 2.77
CA LEU A 26 4.40 4.63 2.51
C LEU A 26 5.29 4.86 3.74
N THR A 27 4.93 5.70 4.72
CA THR A 27 5.74 5.84 5.95
C THR A 27 5.67 4.58 6.83
N HIS A 28 4.56 3.85 6.75
CA HIS A 28 4.32 2.60 7.48
C HIS A 28 5.00 1.37 6.87
N LEU A 29 5.59 1.50 5.68
CA LEU A 29 6.20 0.38 4.95
C LEU A 29 7.71 0.57 4.80
N ASP A 30 8.47 -0.53 4.77
CA ASP A 30 9.84 -0.52 4.28
C ASP A 30 9.92 -0.63 2.74
N ASP A 31 11.14 -0.73 2.19
CA ASP A 31 11.37 -0.83 0.75
C ASP A 31 10.87 -2.14 0.11
N GLU A 32 10.65 -3.18 0.93
CA GLU A 32 10.17 -4.52 0.57
C GLU A 32 8.66 -4.71 0.82
N LEU A 33 7.95 -3.65 1.24
CA LEU A 33 6.53 -3.69 1.62
C LEU A 33 6.25 -4.47 2.92
N ASN A 34 7.23 -4.59 3.81
CA ASN A 34 6.96 -5.05 5.17
C ASN A 34 6.39 -3.88 5.98
N ILE A 35 5.37 -4.15 6.79
CA ILE A 35 4.78 -3.13 7.65
C ILE A 35 5.68 -2.94 8.87
N ILE A 36 6.19 -1.72 9.03
CA ILE A 36 7.13 -1.32 10.09
C ILE A 36 6.48 -0.47 11.18
N ASN A 37 5.30 0.11 10.91
CA ASN A 37 4.54 0.93 11.87
C ASN A 37 3.05 1.00 11.47
N GLY A 38 2.19 1.46 12.38
CA GLY A 38 0.75 1.63 12.17
C GLY A 38 -0.09 0.81 13.16
N ASN A 39 -1.33 1.23 13.38
CA ASN A 39 -2.30 0.53 14.23
C ASN A 39 -2.88 -0.71 13.53
N GLU A 40 -3.63 -1.56 14.26
CA GLU A 40 -4.20 -2.80 13.70
C GLU A 40 -5.08 -2.57 12.45
N CYS A 41 -5.83 -1.47 12.40
CA CYS A 41 -6.68 -1.12 11.27
C CYS A 41 -5.84 -0.72 10.05
N GLU A 42 -4.86 0.16 10.24
CA GLU A 42 -3.90 0.57 9.19
C GLU A 42 -3.14 -0.63 8.64
N GLN A 43 -2.66 -1.51 9.52
CA GLN A 43 -1.97 -2.73 9.13
C GLN A 43 -2.88 -3.66 8.32
N ALA A 44 -4.16 -3.80 8.68
CA ALA A 44 -5.11 -4.61 7.93
C ALA A 44 -5.35 -4.06 6.52
N ILE A 45 -5.52 -2.73 6.39
CA ILE A 45 -5.69 -2.05 5.10
C ILE A 45 -4.43 -2.22 4.23
N LEU A 46 -3.25 -1.96 4.78
CA LEU A 46 -1.97 -2.08 4.07
C LEU A 46 -1.74 -3.52 3.61
N ASN A 47 -1.97 -4.50 4.46
CA ASN A 47 -1.85 -5.92 4.09
C ASN A 47 -2.75 -6.29 2.92
N ASN A 48 -4.00 -5.85 2.92
CA ASN A 48 -4.94 -6.10 1.83
C ASN A 48 -4.44 -5.47 0.52
N LEU A 49 -4.04 -4.19 0.55
CA LEU A 49 -3.51 -3.49 -0.62
C LEU A 49 -2.23 -4.13 -1.17
N ILE A 50 -1.30 -4.53 -0.30
CA ILE A 50 -0.06 -5.21 -0.69
C ILE A 50 -0.36 -6.56 -1.34
N GLN A 51 -1.32 -7.30 -0.80
CA GLN A 51 -1.73 -8.59 -1.38
C GLN A 51 -2.33 -8.40 -2.77
N ILE A 52 -3.27 -7.46 -2.95
CA ILE A 52 -3.85 -7.14 -4.26
C ILE A 52 -2.75 -6.69 -5.25
N PHE A 53 -1.82 -5.85 -4.80
CA PHE A 53 -0.69 -5.43 -5.63
C PHE A 53 0.15 -6.63 -6.10
N LYS A 54 0.53 -7.52 -5.19
CA LYS A 54 1.30 -8.73 -5.54
C LYS A 54 0.51 -9.60 -6.52
N ASP A 55 -0.76 -9.85 -6.27
CA ASP A 55 -1.62 -10.64 -7.16
C ASP A 55 -1.76 -9.98 -8.55
N SER A 56 -1.69 -8.65 -8.64
CA SER A 56 -1.75 -7.91 -9.91
C SER A 56 -0.45 -7.90 -10.71
N GLU A 57 0.73 -8.05 -10.07
CA GLU A 57 2.02 -8.14 -10.78
C GLU A 57 2.32 -9.55 -11.34
N TYR A 58 1.63 -10.59 -10.84
CA TYR A 58 1.82 -11.98 -11.28
C TYR A 58 0.79 -12.45 -12.32
N HIS A 59 0.07 -11.52 -12.97
CA HIS A 59 -0.89 -11.81 -14.04
C HIS A 59 -0.50 -11.22 -15.39
#